data_AF-A0A150HM09-F1
#
_entry.id   AF-A0A150HM09-F1
#
_cell.length_a   1.000
_cell.length_b   1.000
_cell.length_c   1.000
_cell.angle_alpha   90.00
_cell.angle_beta   90.00
_cell.angle_gamma   90.00
#
_symmetry.space_group_name_H-M   'P 1'
#
loop_
_entity.id
_entity.type
_entity.pdbx_description
1 polymer ?
#
loop_
_entity_poly.entity_id
_entity_poly.type
_entity_poly.pdbx_seq_one_letter_code
_entity_poly.pdbx_strand_id
1 'polypeptide(L)'
;MARKRMSNQVPSFDQLIIPTVKALVELGGSGSNEEINTKVYELHNISDEIINIPHGENGTVSEVDYRLAWSKTYLKKFGLLENSSRGIWSLINTAVDISTLDSFEIVKYVREQDKNNKQNKKLSKSSEDLIQETKNEVDYSEEWKEQLLNILYNISPAAFERLAQRILRESGFSQVEVTGKVGDGGIDGKGIVRVSGLLSFHVIFECKRYKGSVSPSQIRDFRGAMQGRADKGLFITTGNFTRDALKEATRDGAPPIDLIDGQLLCEKLKELKLGITTQLIEQVEIKTEWFDKL
;
A
#
# COMPACT_ATOMS: atom_id res chain seq x y z
N MET A 1 -10.00 -26.23 -2.59
CA MET A 1 -10.01 -26.64 -1.17
C MET A 1 -8.83 -26.07 -0.36
N ALA A 2 -7.61 -26.01 -0.88
CA ALA A 2 -6.45 -25.42 -0.17
C ALA A 2 -6.57 -23.91 0.11
N ARG A 3 -7.01 -23.11 -0.88
CA ARG A 3 -7.16 -21.63 -0.76
C ARG A 3 -8.16 -21.21 0.34
N LYS A 4 -9.26 -21.97 0.52
CA LYS A 4 -10.26 -21.75 1.57
C LYS A 4 -9.78 -22.15 2.98
N ARG A 5 -8.76 -23.03 3.08
CA ARG A 5 -8.08 -23.36 4.34
C ARG A 5 -7.06 -22.29 4.72
N MET A 6 -6.35 -21.70 3.74
CA MET A 6 -5.41 -20.60 3.98
C MET A 6 -6.12 -19.28 4.33
N SER A 7 -7.28 -18.98 3.75
CA SER A 7 -8.06 -17.77 4.12
C SER A 7 -8.55 -17.78 5.58
N ASN A 8 -8.69 -18.96 6.19
CA ASN A 8 -9.03 -19.11 7.61
C ASN A 8 -7.83 -18.86 8.55
N GLN A 9 -6.60 -18.77 8.02
CA GLN A 9 -5.40 -18.43 8.79
C GLN A 9 -5.13 -16.93 8.82
N VAL A 10 -5.80 -16.16 7.94
CA VAL A 10 -5.70 -14.70 7.96
C VAL A 10 -6.45 -14.17 9.19
N PRO A 11 -5.85 -13.33 10.04
CA PRO A 11 -6.54 -12.72 11.18
C PRO A 11 -7.75 -11.91 10.72
N SER A 12 -8.88 -11.99 11.43
CA SER A 12 -10.05 -11.16 11.13
C SER A 12 -9.78 -9.69 11.45
N PHE A 13 -10.58 -8.77 10.91
CA PHE A 13 -10.37 -7.34 11.15
C PHE A 13 -10.44 -6.99 12.66
N ASP A 14 -11.34 -7.63 13.41
CA ASP A 14 -11.48 -7.43 14.85
C ASP A 14 -10.26 -7.91 15.65
N GLN A 15 -9.58 -8.96 15.17
CA GLN A 15 -8.30 -9.42 15.74
C GLN A 15 -7.15 -8.44 15.47
N LEU A 16 -7.28 -7.61 14.42
CA LEU A 16 -6.26 -6.64 14.01
C LEU A 16 -6.47 -5.23 14.60
N ILE A 17 -7.60 -4.98 15.31
CA ILE A 17 -7.89 -3.69 15.96
C ILE A 17 -6.81 -3.31 16.98
N ILE A 18 -6.57 -4.15 17.99
CA ILE A 18 -5.60 -3.84 19.05
C ILE A 18 -4.16 -3.77 18.51
N PRO A 19 -3.71 -4.71 17.64
CA PRO A 19 -2.42 -4.60 16.97
C PRO A 19 -2.22 -3.28 16.21
N THR A 20 -3.27 -2.78 15.55
CA THR A 20 -3.21 -1.50 14.82
C THR A 20 -2.94 -0.32 15.76
N VAL A 21 -3.60 -0.28 16.92
CA VAL A 21 -3.34 0.77 17.93
C VAL A 21 -1.91 0.66 18.47
N LYS A 22 -1.46 -0.56 18.79
CA LYS A 22 -0.09 -0.80 19.28
C LYS A 22 0.96 -0.36 18.26
N ALA A 23 0.75 -0.67 16.98
CA ALA A 23 1.62 -0.24 15.89
C ALA A 23 1.74 1.29 15.85
N LEU A 24 0.63 2.02 15.92
CA LEU A 24 0.63 3.47 15.93
C LEU A 24 1.33 4.06 17.14
N VAL A 25 1.15 3.48 18.33
CA VAL A 25 1.88 3.92 19.54
C VAL A 25 3.39 3.74 19.37
N GLU A 26 3.85 2.59 18.86
CA GLU A 26 5.28 2.36 18.60
C GLU A 26 5.85 3.24 17.46
N LEU A 27 5.02 3.71 16.54
CA LEU A 27 5.40 4.66 15.48
C LEU A 27 5.39 6.13 15.96
N GLY A 28 5.09 6.39 17.22
CA GLY A 28 5.06 7.76 17.77
C GLY A 28 3.73 8.48 17.60
N GLY A 29 2.64 7.75 17.31
CA GLY A 29 1.27 8.25 17.30
C GLY A 29 0.66 8.48 15.92
N SER A 30 1.43 8.37 14.84
CA SER A 30 0.94 8.48 13.47
C SER A 30 1.74 7.61 12.51
N GLY A 31 1.16 7.24 11.38
CA GLY A 31 1.87 6.56 10.30
C GLY A 31 1.08 6.53 8.99
N SER A 32 1.80 6.29 7.91
CA SER A 32 1.19 5.90 6.63
C SER A 32 0.59 4.50 6.70
N ASN A 33 -0.30 4.17 5.77
CA ASN A 33 -0.85 2.81 5.65
C ASN A 33 0.26 1.74 5.62
N GLU A 34 1.32 1.96 4.85
CA GLU A 34 2.44 1.02 4.70
C GLU A 34 3.20 0.83 6.01
N GLU A 35 3.57 1.91 6.70
CA GLU A 35 4.26 1.85 8.00
C GLU A 35 3.42 1.13 9.04
N ILE A 36 2.13 1.48 9.13
CA ILE A 36 1.21 0.86 10.08
C ILE A 36 1.05 -0.63 9.79
N ASN A 37 0.77 -1.00 8.54
CA ASN A 37 0.54 -2.40 8.19
C ASN A 37 1.81 -3.23 8.43
N THR A 38 2.97 -2.73 7.98
CA THR A 38 4.28 -3.38 8.22
C THR A 38 4.53 -3.59 9.72
N LYS A 39 4.26 -2.58 10.54
CA LYS A 39 4.43 -2.67 11.99
C LYS A 39 3.46 -3.66 12.63
N VAL A 40 2.22 -3.74 12.16
CA VAL A 40 1.26 -4.77 12.61
C VAL A 40 1.75 -6.18 12.25
N TYR A 41 2.30 -6.36 11.05
CA TYR A 41 2.83 -7.65 10.61
C TYR A 41 3.95 -8.15 11.52
N GLU A 42 4.80 -7.25 11.99
CA GLU A 42 5.88 -7.55 12.93
C GLU A 42 5.32 -7.89 14.31
N LEU A 43 4.48 -7.02 14.87
CA LEU A 43 3.96 -7.17 16.24
C LEU A 43 3.06 -8.41 16.41
N HIS A 44 2.34 -8.80 15.36
CA HIS A 44 1.44 -9.93 15.37
C HIS A 44 2.06 -11.18 14.72
N ASN A 45 3.35 -11.16 14.35
CA ASN A 45 4.06 -12.29 13.73
C ASN A 45 3.30 -12.90 12.53
N ILE A 46 2.69 -12.07 11.70
CA ILE A 46 1.99 -12.54 10.50
C ILE A 46 3.05 -12.97 9.50
N SER A 47 2.95 -14.18 8.94
CA SER A 47 3.96 -14.65 7.96
C SER A 47 3.76 -14.00 6.59
N ASP A 48 4.83 -13.94 5.80
CA ASP A 48 4.75 -13.42 4.42
C ASP A 48 3.85 -14.31 3.53
N GLU A 49 3.72 -15.60 3.85
CA GLU A 49 2.75 -16.47 3.17
C GLU A 49 1.30 -15.99 3.38
N ILE A 50 0.96 -15.52 4.58
CA ILE A 50 -0.37 -14.99 4.91
C ILE A 50 -0.56 -13.60 4.29
N ILE A 51 0.46 -12.74 4.34
CA ILE A 51 0.43 -11.39 3.73
C ILE A 51 0.28 -11.47 2.21
N ASN A 52 0.79 -12.51 1.56
CA ASN A 52 0.66 -12.65 0.11
C ASN A 52 -0.67 -13.29 -0.34
N ILE A 53 -1.59 -13.59 0.57
CA ILE A 53 -2.93 -14.08 0.19
C ILE A 53 -3.73 -12.91 -0.38
N PRO A 54 -4.14 -12.96 -1.66
CA PRO A 54 -4.91 -11.88 -2.26
C PRO A 54 -6.33 -11.82 -1.70
N HIS A 55 -6.89 -10.62 -1.60
CA HIS A 55 -8.31 -10.41 -1.37
C HIS A 55 -9.10 -10.80 -2.65
N GLY A 56 -10.11 -11.65 -2.52
CA GLY A 56 -10.87 -12.15 -3.68
C GLY A 56 -10.06 -13.08 -4.61
N GLU A 57 -10.62 -13.41 -5.79
CA GLU A 57 -9.99 -14.39 -6.68
C GLU A 57 -8.75 -13.84 -7.41
N ASN A 58 -8.76 -12.55 -7.75
CA ASN A 58 -7.74 -11.86 -8.56
C ASN A 58 -7.22 -10.55 -7.94
N GLY A 59 -7.57 -10.25 -6.68
CA GLY A 59 -7.21 -8.96 -6.07
C GLY A 59 -5.71 -8.77 -5.95
N THR A 60 -5.29 -7.51 -6.15
CA THR A 60 -3.90 -7.09 -5.99
C THR A 60 -3.57 -6.64 -4.57
N VAL A 61 -4.61 -6.40 -3.77
CA VAL A 61 -4.49 -6.11 -2.34
C VAL A 61 -4.50 -7.42 -1.57
N SER A 62 -3.68 -7.51 -0.52
CA SER A 62 -3.73 -8.67 0.36
C SER A 62 -4.99 -8.70 1.21
N GLU A 63 -5.46 -9.88 1.56
CA GLU A 63 -6.58 -10.07 2.49
C GLU A 63 -6.26 -9.45 3.86
N VAL A 64 -4.99 -9.44 4.28
CA VAL A 64 -4.56 -8.82 5.55
C VAL A 64 -4.67 -7.30 5.47
N ASP A 65 -4.13 -6.67 4.41
CA ASP A 65 -4.20 -5.22 4.20
C ASP A 65 -5.66 -4.74 4.15
N TYR A 66 -6.51 -5.50 3.46
CA TYR A 66 -7.95 -5.23 3.40
C TYR A 66 -8.58 -5.22 4.80
N ARG A 67 -8.28 -6.21 5.64
CA ARG A 67 -8.79 -6.28 7.02
C ARG A 67 -8.16 -5.23 7.95
N LEU A 68 -6.93 -4.80 7.68
CA LEU A 68 -6.31 -3.68 8.38
C LEU A 68 -6.98 -2.34 8.02
N ALA A 69 -7.41 -2.15 6.78
CA ALA A 69 -8.20 -0.98 6.41
C ALA A 69 -9.53 -0.92 7.20
N TRP A 70 -10.20 -2.06 7.36
CA TRP A 70 -11.37 -2.18 8.24
C TRP A 70 -11.08 -1.87 9.69
N SER A 71 -9.99 -2.41 10.24
CA SER A 71 -9.57 -2.17 11.62
C SER A 71 -9.39 -0.67 11.90
N LYS A 72 -8.68 0.03 11.00
CA LYS A 72 -8.48 1.48 11.08
C LYS A 72 -9.80 2.26 11.03
N THR A 73 -10.73 1.83 10.17
CA THR A 73 -12.05 2.47 10.07
C THR A 73 -12.87 2.31 11.35
N TYR A 74 -12.90 1.11 11.94
CA TYR A 74 -13.60 0.87 13.19
C TYR A 74 -13.02 1.70 14.34
N LEU A 75 -11.69 1.78 14.42
CA LEU A 75 -11.02 2.61 15.41
C LEU A 75 -11.31 4.11 15.24
N LYS A 76 -11.45 4.60 14.01
CA LYS A 76 -11.88 5.98 13.73
C LYS A 76 -13.32 6.23 14.17
N LYS A 77 -14.25 5.33 13.82
CA LYS A 77 -15.65 5.43 14.26
C LYS A 77 -15.80 5.36 15.78
N PHE A 78 -14.95 4.58 16.43
CA PHE A 78 -14.87 4.50 17.89
C PHE A 78 -14.28 5.78 18.53
N GLY A 79 -13.61 6.63 17.76
CA GLY A 79 -13.04 7.89 18.24
C GLY A 79 -11.62 7.74 18.81
N LEU A 80 -10.87 6.72 18.40
CA LEU A 80 -9.45 6.56 18.75
C LEU A 80 -8.50 7.07 17.67
N LEU A 81 -8.91 6.96 16.40
CA LEU A 81 -8.11 7.39 15.25
C LEU A 81 -8.78 8.51 14.48
N GLU A 82 -7.94 9.30 13.82
CA GLU A 82 -8.34 10.19 12.75
C GLU A 82 -7.53 9.88 11.48
N ASN A 83 -8.04 10.35 10.35
CA ASN A 83 -7.34 10.30 9.08
C ASN A 83 -6.89 11.73 8.77
N SER A 84 -5.67 12.07 9.18
CA SER A 84 -5.15 13.44 9.11
C SER A 84 -4.92 13.90 7.66
N SER A 85 -4.62 12.96 6.78
CA SER A 85 -4.59 13.14 5.32
C SER A 85 -4.71 11.80 4.62
N ARG A 86 -4.98 11.78 3.31
CA ARG A 86 -5.21 10.54 2.55
C ARG A 86 -4.06 9.54 2.77
N GLY A 87 -4.39 8.41 3.39
CA GLY A 87 -3.45 7.31 3.65
C GLY A 87 -2.58 7.47 4.90
N ILE A 88 -2.76 8.56 5.67
CA ILE A 88 -2.08 8.82 6.94
C ILE A 88 -3.11 8.76 8.07
N TRP A 89 -2.80 7.97 9.10
CA TRP A 89 -3.65 7.80 10.28
C TRP A 89 -2.89 8.24 11.52
N SER A 90 -3.60 8.90 12.43
CA SER A 90 -3.08 9.36 13.72
C SER A 90 -3.99 8.98 14.86
N LEU A 91 -3.40 8.73 16.03
CA LEU A 91 -4.12 8.67 17.29
C LEU A 91 -4.66 10.07 17.60
N ILE A 92 -5.93 10.16 17.97
CA ILE A 92 -6.53 11.42 18.43
C ILE A 92 -5.88 11.87 19.75
N ASN A 93 -5.48 10.91 20.60
CA ASN A 93 -4.72 11.13 21.81
C ASN A 93 -3.57 10.13 21.89
N THR A 94 -2.34 10.61 22.04
CA THR A 94 -1.15 9.75 22.13
C THR A 94 -1.01 9.02 23.47
N ALA A 95 -1.75 9.43 24.51
CA ALA A 95 -1.75 8.81 25.83
C ALA A 95 -2.73 7.63 25.96
N VAL A 96 -3.02 6.92 24.86
CA VAL A 96 -3.95 5.76 24.87
C VAL A 96 -3.35 4.61 25.68
N ASP A 97 -4.08 4.17 26.70
CA ASP A 97 -3.75 2.96 27.46
C ASP A 97 -4.29 1.72 26.73
N ILE A 98 -3.40 1.05 25.99
CA ILE A 98 -3.71 -0.15 25.22
C ILE A 98 -4.28 -1.27 26.10
N SER A 99 -3.89 -1.37 27.38
CA SER A 99 -4.30 -2.46 28.26
C SER A 99 -5.79 -2.43 28.61
N THR A 100 -6.42 -1.26 28.44
CA THR A 100 -7.85 -1.03 28.69
C THR A 100 -8.73 -1.27 27.47
N LEU A 101 -8.12 -1.46 26.29
CA LEU A 101 -8.86 -1.62 25.04
C LEU A 101 -9.30 -3.07 24.84
N ASP A 102 -10.55 -3.23 24.43
CA ASP A 102 -11.13 -4.52 24.07
C ASP A 102 -11.74 -4.45 22.66
N SER A 103 -11.34 -5.36 21.78
CA SER A 103 -11.79 -5.34 20.39
C SER A 103 -13.28 -5.63 20.25
N PHE A 104 -13.86 -6.44 21.14
CA PHE A 104 -15.28 -6.76 21.13
C PHE A 104 -16.11 -5.53 21.52
N GLU A 105 -15.73 -4.80 22.57
CA GLU A 105 -16.41 -3.58 22.97
C GLU A 105 -16.29 -2.47 21.90
N ILE A 106 -15.12 -2.34 21.24
CA ILE A 106 -14.96 -1.41 20.12
C ILE A 106 -15.93 -1.75 18.98
N VAL A 107 -15.96 -3.03 18.56
CA VAL A 107 -16.85 -3.49 17.48
C VAL A 107 -18.32 -3.32 17.87
N LYS A 108 -18.67 -3.64 19.11
CA LYS A 108 -20.04 -3.51 19.64
C LYS A 108 -20.48 -2.04 19.67
N TYR A 109 -19.67 -1.15 20.21
CA TYR A 109 -19.94 0.30 20.24
C TYR A 109 -20.22 0.85 18.84
N VAL A 110 -19.33 0.57 17.88
CA VAL A 110 -19.50 1.04 16.49
C VAL A 110 -20.81 0.49 15.88
N ARG A 111 -21.11 -0.80 16.10
CA ARG A 111 -22.35 -1.41 15.60
C ARG A 111 -23.62 -0.87 16.28
N GLU A 112 -23.55 -0.50 17.56
CA GLU A 112 -24.66 0.09 18.31
C GLU A 112 -24.91 1.55 17.91
N GLN A 113 -23.85 2.35 17.72
CA GLN A 113 -23.97 3.68 17.14
C GLN A 113 -24.60 3.63 15.75
N ASP A 114 -24.16 2.68 14.91
CA ASP A 114 -24.73 2.48 13.58
C ASP A 114 -26.22 2.07 13.66
N LYS A 115 -26.63 1.29 14.66
CA LYS A 115 -28.06 0.95 14.90
C LYS A 115 -28.89 2.14 15.39
N ASN A 116 -28.36 2.97 16.27
CA ASN A 116 -29.07 4.12 16.81
C ASN A 116 -29.22 5.22 15.75
N ASN A 117 -28.21 5.42 14.90
CA ASN A 117 -28.31 6.29 13.73
C ASN A 117 -29.41 5.84 12.74
N LYS A 118 -29.69 4.53 12.63
CA LYS A 118 -30.82 4.02 11.85
C LYS A 118 -32.19 4.29 12.46
N GLN A 119 -32.31 4.25 13.79
CA GLN A 119 -33.59 4.51 14.46
C GLN A 119 -33.99 5.98 14.32
N ASN A 120 -33.01 6.89 14.28
CA ASN A 120 -33.24 8.31 14.00
C ASN A 120 -33.39 8.63 12.49
N LYS A 121 -32.81 7.84 11.59
CA LYS A 121 -33.07 7.90 10.14
C LYS A 121 -34.12 6.88 9.72
N LYS A 122 -35.37 7.14 10.07
CA LYS A 122 -36.54 6.45 9.47
C LYS A 122 -36.81 6.96 8.04
N LEU A 123 -35.78 6.99 7.18
CA LEU A 123 -35.80 7.00 5.71
C LEU A 123 -34.33 6.77 5.26
N SER A 124 -34.03 5.50 4.92
CA SER A 124 -32.78 4.96 4.34
C SER A 124 -31.45 5.12 5.10
N LYS A 125 -30.96 4.03 5.71
CA LYS A 125 -29.79 3.23 5.26
C LYS A 125 -29.43 2.14 6.29
N SER A 126 -29.29 0.88 5.85
CA SER A 126 -28.92 -0.32 6.59
C SER A 126 -27.46 -0.27 7.13
N SER A 127 -27.08 -1.22 7.98
CA SER A 127 -25.71 -1.38 8.51
C SER A 127 -24.82 -1.84 7.36
N GLU A 128 -25.45 -2.49 6.38
CA GLU A 128 -24.90 -2.78 5.08
C GLU A 128 -24.51 -1.51 4.34
N ASP A 129 -25.19 -0.38 4.49
CA ASP A 129 -24.89 0.83 3.69
C ASP A 129 -23.66 1.60 4.20
N LEU A 130 -23.35 1.55 5.49
CA LEU A 130 -22.12 2.14 6.05
C LEU A 130 -20.91 1.21 5.87
N ILE A 131 -21.15 -0.11 5.94
CA ILE A 131 -20.20 -1.10 5.46
C ILE A 131 -19.99 -0.88 3.95
N GLN A 132 -21.03 -0.56 3.20
CA GLN A 132 -20.96 -0.26 1.77
C GLN A 132 -20.23 1.05 1.52
N GLU A 133 -20.39 2.12 2.31
CA GLU A 133 -19.63 3.36 2.16
C GLU A 133 -18.15 3.17 2.50
N THR A 134 -17.83 2.41 3.55
CA THR A 134 -16.44 2.07 3.89
C THR A 134 -15.83 1.14 2.84
N LYS A 135 -16.59 0.13 2.36
CA LYS A 135 -16.21 -0.68 1.22
C LYS A 135 -15.99 0.19 0.00
N ASN A 136 -16.90 1.09 -0.32
CA ASN A 136 -16.78 1.96 -1.48
C ASN A 136 -15.56 2.86 -1.35
N GLU A 137 -15.26 3.48 -0.21
CA GLU A 137 -14.04 4.30 -0.06
C GLU A 137 -12.75 3.48 -0.21
N VAL A 138 -12.70 2.28 0.38
CA VAL A 138 -11.54 1.38 0.28
C VAL A 138 -11.43 0.76 -1.12
N ASP A 139 -12.52 0.20 -1.64
CA ASP A 139 -12.66 -0.40 -2.97
C ASP A 139 -12.39 0.65 -4.06
N TYR A 140 -12.98 1.86 -4.03
CA TYR A 140 -12.66 2.90 -5.02
C TYR A 140 -11.20 3.34 -4.95
N SER A 141 -10.58 3.36 -3.76
CA SER A 141 -9.18 3.75 -3.62
C SER A 141 -8.19 2.73 -4.19
N GLU A 142 -8.59 1.45 -4.26
CA GLU A 142 -7.73 0.33 -4.67
C GLU A 142 -8.14 -0.32 -6.01
N GLU A 143 -9.41 -0.19 -6.45
CA GLU A 143 -9.94 -0.83 -7.66
C GLU A 143 -9.21 -0.33 -8.92
N TRP A 144 -8.95 0.97 -9.02
CA TRP A 144 -8.20 1.51 -10.16
C TRP A 144 -6.76 0.99 -10.20
N LYS A 145 -6.14 0.73 -9.05
CA LYS A 145 -4.80 0.14 -8.97
C LYS A 145 -4.85 -1.32 -9.41
N GLU A 146 -5.85 -2.07 -8.96
CA GLU A 146 -6.05 -3.45 -9.39
C GLU A 146 -6.26 -3.56 -10.91
N GLN A 147 -7.12 -2.71 -11.47
CA GLN A 147 -7.35 -2.63 -12.91
C GLN A 147 -6.05 -2.30 -13.66
N LEU A 148 -5.29 -1.31 -13.17
CA LEU A 148 -4.03 -0.92 -13.76
C LEU A 148 -2.97 -2.03 -13.69
N LEU A 149 -2.79 -2.66 -12.54
CA LEU A 149 -1.86 -3.79 -12.37
C LEU A 149 -2.25 -4.95 -13.28
N ASN A 150 -3.53 -5.25 -13.44
CA ASN A 150 -4.00 -6.25 -14.40
C ASN A 150 -3.65 -5.90 -15.85
N ILE A 151 -3.69 -4.63 -16.23
CA ILE A 151 -3.17 -4.18 -17.54
C ILE A 151 -1.66 -4.42 -17.62
N LEU A 152 -0.90 -4.04 -16.58
CA LEU A 152 0.56 -4.19 -16.54
C LEU A 152 1.01 -5.66 -16.54
N TYR A 153 0.23 -6.57 -15.96
CA TYR A 153 0.51 -8.01 -16.05
C TYR A 153 0.37 -8.55 -17.48
N ASN A 154 -0.43 -7.90 -18.33
CA ASN A 154 -0.72 -8.38 -19.68
C ASN A 154 0.19 -7.78 -20.77
N ILE A 155 1.00 -6.77 -20.46
CA ILE A 155 2.02 -6.28 -21.40
C ILE A 155 3.26 -7.18 -21.43
N SER A 156 4.04 -7.13 -22.52
CA SER A 156 5.27 -7.92 -22.64
C SER A 156 6.38 -7.40 -21.71
N PRO A 157 7.37 -8.25 -21.30
CA PRO A 157 8.52 -7.81 -20.51
C PRO A 157 9.23 -6.59 -21.10
N ALA A 158 9.56 -6.63 -22.39
CA ALA A 158 10.19 -5.50 -23.09
C ALA A 158 9.31 -4.24 -23.11
N ALA A 159 7.98 -4.36 -23.11
CA ALA A 159 7.09 -3.20 -22.99
C ALA A 159 7.10 -2.61 -21.57
N PHE A 160 7.21 -3.47 -20.55
CA PHE A 160 7.34 -3.05 -19.15
C PHE A 160 8.67 -2.31 -18.89
N GLU A 161 9.78 -2.81 -19.45
CA GLU A 161 11.08 -2.11 -19.40
C GLU A 161 11.01 -0.72 -20.06
N ARG A 162 10.34 -0.61 -21.22
CA ARG A 162 10.11 0.69 -21.87
C ARG A 162 9.21 1.62 -21.05
N LEU A 163 8.23 1.07 -20.33
CA LEU A 163 7.40 1.84 -19.41
C LEU A 163 8.23 2.39 -18.25
N ALA A 164 9.07 1.55 -17.63
CA ALA A 164 10.02 1.97 -16.59
C ALA A 164 10.96 3.07 -17.11
N GLN A 165 11.51 2.90 -18.31
CA GLN A 165 12.32 3.94 -18.96
C GLN A 165 11.55 5.26 -19.10
N ARG A 166 10.27 5.22 -19.48
CA ARG A 166 9.43 6.43 -19.59
C ARG A 166 9.19 7.07 -18.23
N ILE A 167 8.83 6.28 -17.21
CA ILE A 167 8.64 6.76 -15.84
C ILE A 167 9.89 7.49 -15.33
N LEU A 168 11.08 6.91 -15.54
CA LEU A 168 12.34 7.51 -15.10
C LEU A 168 12.62 8.84 -15.79
N ARG A 169 12.41 8.93 -17.10
CA ARG A 169 12.58 10.19 -17.85
C ARG A 169 11.64 11.28 -17.34
N GLU A 170 10.37 10.95 -17.15
CA GLU A 170 9.37 11.89 -16.60
C GLU A 170 9.66 12.26 -15.14
N SER A 171 10.39 11.41 -14.41
CA SER A 171 10.86 11.66 -13.04
C SER A 171 12.19 12.42 -12.98
N GLY A 172 12.69 12.98 -14.09
CA GLY A 172 13.90 13.80 -14.13
C GLY A 172 15.22 13.05 -14.39
N PHE A 173 15.17 11.77 -14.74
CA PHE A 173 16.36 11.04 -15.16
C PHE A 173 16.74 11.41 -16.60
N SER A 174 18.04 11.50 -16.83
CA SER A 174 18.65 11.72 -18.14
C SER A 174 19.41 10.49 -18.61
N GLN A 175 19.69 10.40 -19.92
CA GLN A 175 20.43 9.28 -20.52
C GLN A 175 19.86 7.90 -20.15
N VAL A 176 18.54 7.80 -20.04
CA VAL A 176 17.88 6.54 -19.67
C VAL A 176 17.86 5.59 -20.87
N GLU A 177 18.49 4.43 -20.70
CA GLU A 177 18.66 3.38 -21.70
C GLU A 177 18.19 2.03 -21.14
N VAL A 178 17.41 1.29 -21.93
CA VAL A 178 17.08 -0.11 -21.64
C VAL A 178 18.19 -1.00 -22.19
N THR A 179 18.68 -1.93 -21.39
CA THR A 179 19.72 -2.89 -21.75
C THR A 179 19.11 -4.29 -21.87
N GLY A 180 19.32 -4.94 -23.02
CA GLY A 180 18.82 -6.30 -23.26
C GLY A 180 19.93 -7.34 -23.36
N LYS A 181 21.04 -7.16 -22.62
CA LYS A 181 22.21 -8.01 -22.77
C LYS A 181 22.06 -9.28 -21.93
N VAL A 182 21.98 -10.43 -22.60
CA VAL A 182 22.06 -11.73 -21.95
C VAL A 182 23.34 -11.82 -21.11
N GLY A 183 23.21 -12.09 -19.81
CA GLY A 183 24.34 -12.32 -18.90
C GLY A 183 24.83 -11.12 -18.10
N ASP A 184 24.10 -10.01 -18.04
CA ASP A 184 24.49 -8.84 -17.25
C ASP A 184 24.12 -8.91 -15.75
N GLY A 185 23.45 -10.00 -15.34
CA GLY A 185 23.01 -10.23 -13.97
C GLY A 185 21.59 -9.72 -13.66
N GLY A 186 20.79 -9.43 -14.69
CA GLY A 186 19.41 -8.94 -14.53
C GLY A 186 19.28 -7.42 -14.63
N ILE A 187 20.21 -6.75 -15.30
CA ILE A 187 20.16 -5.29 -15.45
C ILE A 187 19.32 -4.95 -16.68
N ASP A 188 18.14 -4.41 -16.46
CA ASP A 188 17.22 -4.05 -17.55
C ASP A 188 17.48 -2.63 -18.07
N GLY A 189 18.25 -1.81 -17.36
CA GLY A 189 18.70 -0.54 -17.89
C GLY A 189 19.50 0.32 -16.92
N LYS A 190 19.79 1.54 -17.38
CA LYS A 190 20.55 2.55 -16.63
C LYS A 190 20.05 3.96 -16.93
N GLY A 191 20.35 4.90 -16.05
CA GLY A 191 20.08 6.32 -16.22
C GLY A 191 20.90 7.18 -15.25
N ILE A 192 20.86 8.50 -15.44
CA ILE A 192 21.54 9.46 -14.58
C ILE A 192 20.51 10.42 -13.99
N VAL A 193 20.42 10.44 -12.67
CA VAL A 193 19.62 11.44 -11.94
C VAL A 193 20.52 12.57 -11.46
N ARG A 194 20.06 13.81 -11.61
CA ARG A 194 20.75 15.00 -11.12
C ARG A 194 19.99 15.61 -9.97
N VAL A 195 20.65 15.78 -8.83
CA VAL A 195 20.09 16.40 -7.63
C VAL A 195 20.60 17.82 -7.54
N SER A 196 19.67 18.77 -7.50
CA SER A 196 19.93 20.22 -7.38
C SER A 196 20.90 20.79 -8.42
N GLY A 197 21.08 20.10 -9.56
CA GLY A 197 22.06 20.48 -10.59
C GLY A 197 23.53 20.35 -10.18
N LEU A 198 23.82 19.85 -8.98
CA LEU A 198 25.18 19.79 -8.41
C LEU A 198 25.71 18.36 -8.38
N LEU A 199 24.88 17.40 -8.00
CA LEU A 199 25.26 16.00 -7.86
C LEU A 199 24.61 15.18 -8.97
N SER A 200 25.38 14.27 -9.57
CA SER A 200 24.89 13.30 -10.53
C SER A 200 25.13 11.90 -9.99
N PHE A 201 24.11 11.04 -10.05
CA PHE A 201 24.20 9.65 -9.65
C PHE A 201 23.86 8.75 -10.83
N HIS A 202 24.74 7.79 -11.11
CA HIS A 202 24.49 6.70 -12.05
C HIS A 202 23.61 5.68 -11.37
N VAL A 203 22.45 5.42 -11.96
CA VAL A 203 21.47 4.47 -11.45
C VAL A 203 21.32 3.36 -12.47
N ILE A 204 21.37 2.11 -12.01
CA ILE A 204 20.92 0.97 -12.80
C ILE A 204 19.58 0.48 -12.26
N PHE A 205 18.77 -0.13 -13.12
CA PHE A 205 17.48 -0.65 -12.72
C PHE A 205 17.19 -2.05 -13.26
N GLU A 206 16.40 -2.80 -12.49
CA GLU A 206 15.83 -4.10 -12.85
C GLU A 206 14.31 -4.02 -12.74
N CYS A 207 13.62 -4.67 -13.68
CA CYS A 207 12.19 -4.67 -13.88
C CYS A 207 11.66 -6.10 -13.82
N LYS A 208 10.82 -6.40 -12.83
CA LYS A 208 10.14 -7.69 -12.73
C LYS A 208 8.63 -7.57 -12.89
N ARG A 209 8.11 -8.15 -13.97
CA ARG A 209 6.68 -8.24 -14.25
C ARG A 209 6.14 -9.62 -13.89
N TYR A 210 5.59 -9.78 -12.69
CA TYR A 210 4.89 -11.00 -12.26
C TYR A 210 3.95 -10.77 -11.08
N LYS A 211 3.03 -11.72 -10.86
CA LYS A 211 2.16 -11.79 -9.69
C LYS A 211 2.91 -12.54 -8.57
N GLY A 212 3.37 -11.82 -7.54
CA GLY A 212 4.07 -12.43 -6.41
C GLY A 212 5.01 -11.48 -5.69
N SER A 213 5.76 -12.01 -4.72
CA SER A 213 6.74 -11.24 -3.95
C SER A 213 8.16 -11.42 -4.49
N VAL A 214 8.95 -10.35 -4.43
CA VAL A 214 10.40 -10.34 -4.67
C VAL A 214 11.12 -10.75 -3.39
N SER A 215 12.00 -11.74 -3.49
CA SER A 215 12.73 -12.31 -2.36
C SER A 215 14.04 -11.55 -2.06
N PRO A 216 14.61 -11.71 -0.85
CA PRO A 216 15.92 -11.14 -0.54
C PRO A 216 17.05 -11.68 -1.44
N SER A 217 16.93 -12.90 -1.97
CA SER A 217 17.95 -13.43 -2.89
C SER A 217 18.00 -12.64 -4.18
N GLN A 218 16.83 -12.28 -4.75
CA GLN A 218 16.78 -11.47 -5.97
C GLN A 218 17.40 -10.09 -5.76
N ILE A 219 17.16 -9.46 -4.60
CA ILE A 219 17.79 -8.17 -4.25
C ILE A 219 19.32 -8.32 -4.11
N ARG A 220 19.80 -9.43 -3.51
CA ARG A 220 21.26 -9.72 -3.42
C ARG A 220 21.90 -9.94 -4.78
N ASP A 221 21.22 -10.66 -5.66
CA ASP A 221 21.72 -10.96 -7.00
C ASP A 221 21.85 -9.66 -7.82
N PHE A 222 20.81 -8.82 -7.79
CA PHE A 222 20.84 -7.49 -8.41
C PHE A 222 21.94 -6.59 -7.83
N ARG A 223 22.09 -6.59 -6.50
CA ARG A 223 23.18 -5.88 -5.81
C ARG A 223 24.55 -6.33 -6.29
N GLY A 224 24.75 -7.63 -6.47
CA GLY A 224 25.98 -8.20 -7.03
C GLY A 224 26.25 -7.71 -8.45
N ALA A 225 25.22 -7.67 -9.29
CA ALA A 225 25.31 -7.15 -10.65
C ALA A 225 25.65 -5.64 -10.71
N MET A 226 25.26 -4.87 -9.68
CA MET A 226 25.53 -3.44 -9.56
C MET A 226 26.98 -3.09 -9.21
N GLN A 227 27.71 -4.01 -8.57
CA GLN A 227 28.98 -3.69 -7.92
C GLN A 227 29.99 -3.10 -8.92
N GLY A 228 30.43 -1.86 -8.65
CA GLY A 228 31.37 -1.12 -9.48
C GLY A 228 30.80 -0.54 -10.78
N ARG A 229 29.47 -0.62 -11.00
CA ARG A 229 28.81 -0.15 -12.24
C ARG A 229 27.92 1.08 -12.03
N ALA A 230 27.41 1.31 -10.82
CA ALA A 230 26.51 2.42 -10.51
C ALA A 230 26.62 2.85 -9.04
N ASP A 231 26.16 4.08 -8.78
CA ASP A 231 26.10 4.68 -7.45
C ASP A 231 24.89 4.17 -6.65
N LYS A 232 23.78 3.87 -7.35
CA LYS A 232 22.51 3.40 -6.78
C LYS A 232 21.83 2.37 -7.68
N GLY A 233 21.00 1.52 -7.07
CA GLY A 233 20.14 0.57 -7.77
C GLY A 233 18.68 0.95 -7.61
N LEU A 234 17.86 0.61 -8.61
CA LEU A 234 16.40 0.75 -8.54
C LEU A 234 15.73 -0.55 -8.97
N PHE A 235 14.95 -1.16 -8.11
CA PHE A 235 14.22 -2.40 -8.42
C PHE A 235 12.73 -2.09 -8.59
N ILE A 236 12.18 -2.37 -9.76
CA ILE A 236 10.79 -2.06 -10.11
C ILE A 236 10.04 -3.38 -10.32
N THR A 237 8.92 -3.57 -9.65
CA THR A 237 8.09 -4.76 -9.80
C THR A 237 6.61 -4.43 -9.88
N THR A 238 5.85 -5.25 -10.59
CA THR A 238 4.38 -5.22 -10.53
C THR A 238 3.82 -5.96 -9.31
N GLY A 239 4.66 -6.72 -8.62
CA GLY A 239 4.33 -7.45 -7.40
C GLY A 239 4.69 -6.68 -6.14
N ASN A 240 5.02 -7.40 -5.06
CA ASN A 240 5.40 -6.84 -3.76
C ASN A 240 6.84 -7.22 -3.41
N PHE A 241 7.39 -6.66 -2.34
CA PHE A 241 8.67 -7.11 -1.75
C PHE A 241 8.41 -7.83 -0.44
N THR A 242 9.14 -8.90 -0.15
CA THR A 242 9.11 -9.48 1.19
C THR A 242 9.79 -8.56 2.21
N ARG A 243 9.50 -8.72 3.50
CA ARG A 243 10.16 -7.93 4.54
C ARG A 243 11.67 -8.10 4.54
N ASP A 244 12.14 -9.32 4.29
CA ASP A 244 13.56 -9.59 4.16
C ASP A 244 14.17 -8.94 2.90
N ALA A 245 13.41 -8.80 1.82
CA ALA A 245 13.86 -8.07 0.63
C ALA A 245 13.98 -6.56 0.90
N LEU A 246 13.03 -5.96 1.63
CA LEU A 246 13.10 -4.56 2.07
C LEU A 246 14.34 -4.30 2.95
N LYS A 247 14.59 -5.20 3.92
CA LYS A 247 15.78 -5.13 4.79
C LYS A 247 17.07 -5.33 4.01
N GLU A 248 17.10 -6.28 3.08
CA GLU A 248 18.26 -6.51 2.24
C GLU A 248 18.56 -5.30 1.36
N ALA A 249 17.55 -4.60 0.82
CA ALA A 249 17.72 -3.43 -0.05
C ALA A 249 18.43 -2.25 0.64
N THR A 250 18.22 -2.10 1.94
CA THR A 250 18.79 -1.04 2.80
C THR A 250 19.91 -1.52 3.73
N ARG A 251 20.47 -2.72 3.49
CA ARG A 251 21.50 -3.33 4.34
C ARG A 251 22.74 -2.43 4.52
N ASP A 252 23.15 -2.27 5.78
CA ASP A 252 24.34 -1.50 6.15
C ASP A 252 25.60 -1.93 5.40
N GLY A 253 26.37 -0.94 4.94
CA GLY A 253 27.63 -1.14 4.21
C GLY A 253 27.47 -1.59 2.76
N ALA A 254 26.24 -1.72 2.24
CA ALA A 254 25.97 -2.00 0.84
C ALA A 254 25.42 -0.76 0.10
N PRO A 255 25.68 -0.59 -1.21
CA PRO A 255 25.11 0.53 -1.96
C PRO A 255 23.57 0.44 -1.99
N PRO A 256 22.81 1.46 -1.60
CA PRO A 256 21.37 1.33 -1.42
C PRO A 256 20.64 0.97 -2.73
N ILE A 257 19.59 0.15 -2.60
CA ILE A 257 18.67 -0.17 -3.69
C ILE A 257 17.31 0.43 -3.33
N ASP A 258 16.84 1.37 -4.15
CA ASP A 258 15.49 1.90 -4.05
C ASP A 258 14.49 0.90 -4.67
N LEU A 259 13.30 0.80 -4.10
CA LEU A 259 12.30 -0.21 -4.46
C LEU A 259 11.01 0.47 -4.92
N ILE A 260 10.44 0.01 -6.03
CA ILE A 260 9.12 0.42 -6.53
C ILE A 260 8.29 -0.86 -6.70
N ASP A 261 7.32 -1.05 -5.81
CA ASP A 261 6.36 -2.15 -5.89
C ASP A 261 5.15 -1.80 -6.74
N GLY A 262 4.21 -2.73 -6.87
CA GLY A 262 3.02 -2.54 -7.70
C GLY A 262 2.16 -1.35 -7.27
N GLN A 263 2.00 -1.11 -5.96
CA GLN A 263 1.20 0.01 -5.47
C GLN A 263 1.89 1.34 -5.75
N LEU A 264 3.17 1.48 -5.43
CA LEU A 264 3.93 2.70 -5.70
C LEU A 264 4.04 2.96 -7.20
N LEU A 265 4.16 1.91 -8.01
CA LEU A 265 4.16 2.02 -9.47
C LEU A 265 2.85 2.63 -9.99
N CYS A 266 1.69 2.19 -9.49
CA CYS A 266 0.40 2.77 -9.84
C CYS A 266 0.31 4.25 -9.48
N GLU A 267 0.73 4.62 -8.27
CA GLU A 267 0.73 6.02 -7.85
C GLU A 267 1.69 6.87 -8.71
N LYS A 268 2.85 6.34 -9.09
CA LYS A 268 3.78 7.03 -10.00
C LYS A 268 3.19 7.23 -11.39
N LEU A 269 2.51 6.23 -11.95
CA LEU A 269 1.81 6.39 -13.23
C LEU A 269 0.72 7.47 -13.16
N LYS A 270 0.03 7.58 -12.02
CA LYS A 270 -1.01 8.59 -11.79
C LYS A 270 -0.43 9.99 -11.61
N GLU A 271 0.62 10.11 -10.80
CA GLU A 271 1.37 11.36 -10.58
C GLU A 271 1.87 11.93 -11.91
N LEU A 272 2.47 11.08 -12.75
CA LEU A 272 3.03 11.45 -14.04
C LEU A 272 1.98 11.51 -15.16
N LYS A 273 0.71 11.22 -14.87
CA LYS A 273 -0.40 11.17 -15.84
C LYS A 273 -0.12 10.26 -17.05
N LEU A 274 0.61 9.16 -16.82
CA LEU A 274 0.96 8.20 -17.86
C LEU A 274 -0.17 7.16 -18.03
N GLY A 275 -1.01 7.39 -19.03
CA GLY A 275 -2.17 6.53 -19.31
C GLY A 275 -3.30 6.66 -18.28
N ILE A 276 -3.23 7.69 -17.42
CA ILE A 276 -4.19 7.94 -16.33
C ILE A 276 -4.65 9.39 -16.38
N THR A 277 -5.97 9.60 -16.29
CA THR A 277 -6.58 10.93 -16.16
C THR A 277 -7.37 10.98 -14.86
N THR A 278 -7.20 12.06 -14.09
CA THR A 278 -7.97 12.30 -12.86
C THR A 278 -8.95 13.45 -13.09
N GLN A 279 -10.17 13.29 -12.59
CA GLN A 279 -11.22 14.32 -12.62
C GLN A 279 -11.67 14.59 -11.18
N LEU A 280 -11.82 15.87 -10.82
CA LEU A 280 -12.43 16.29 -9.57
C LEU A 280 -13.94 16.36 -9.79
N ILE A 281 -14.71 15.56 -9.06
CA ILE A 281 -16.17 15.59 -9.10
C ILE A 281 -16.63 16.38 -7.87
N GLU A 282 -17.45 17.41 -8.10
CA GLU A 282 -18.11 18.15 -7.02
C GLU A 282 -19.17 17.27 -6.37
N GLN A 283 -19.06 17.07 -5.05
CA GLN A 283 -20.08 16.38 -4.26
C GLN A 283 -20.89 17.41 -3.46
N VAL A 284 -22.19 17.49 -3.76
CA VAL A 284 -23.12 18.37 -3.04
C VAL A 284 -23.81 17.57 -1.94
N GLU A 285 -23.64 17.99 -0.69
CA GLU A 285 -24.35 17.45 0.47
C GLU A 285 -25.30 18.51 1.04
N ILE A 286 -26.59 18.16 1.17
CA ILE A 286 -27.58 19.04 1.79
C ILE A 286 -27.63 18.74 3.29
N LYS A 287 -27.25 19.71 4.13
CA LYS A 287 -27.32 19.60 5.59
C LYS A 287 -28.69 20.00 6.11
N THR A 288 -29.64 19.06 6.08
CA THR A 288 -31.05 19.29 6.49
C THR A 288 -31.17 19.82 7.92
N GLU A 289 -30.35 19.34 8.85
CA GLU A 289 -30.32 19.76 10.26
C GLU A 289 -30.04 21.25 10.48
N TRP A 290 -29.39 21.90 9.51
CA TRP A 290 -29.17 23.34 9.54
C TRP A 290 -30.48 24.10 9.29
N PHE A 291 -31.34 23.58 8.42
CA PHE A 291 -32.64 24.17 8.09
C PHE A 291 -33.67 23.95 9.20
N ASP A 292 -33.57 22.86 9.96
CA ASP A 292 -34.46 22.58 11.10
C ASP A 292 -34.28 23.58 12.27
N LYS A 293 -33.23 24.42 12.23
CA LYS A 293 -32.92 25.45 13.22
C LYS A 293 -33.36 26.86 12.81
N LEU A 294 -33.91 27.04 11.61
CA LEU A 294 -34.55 28.29 11.15
C LEU A 294 -35.97 28.40 11.72
#